data_AF-A0A965UX38-F1
#
_entry.id   AF-A0A965UX38-F1
#
_cell.length_a   1.000
_cell.length_b   1.000
_cell.length_c   1.000
_cell.angle_alpha   90.00
_cell.angle_beta   90.00
_cell.angle_gamma   90.00
#
_symmetry.space_group_name_H-M   'P 1'
#
loop_
_entity.id
_entity.type
_entity.pdbx_description
1 polymer ?
#
loop_
_entity_poly.entity_id
_entity_poly.type
_entity_poly.pdbx_seq_one_letter_code
_entity_poly.pdbx_strand_id
1 'polypeptide(L)' 'MGSHYAHQLYTKFNNDGRGFAIGEEGQTLLEALRAEGYELVANHGDGLLEATRNNATYLIGGDAMGRNAWAVRA' A
#
# COMPACT_ATOMS: atom_id res chain seq x y z
N MET A 1 -4.08 12.85 -3.63
CA MET A 1 -2.81 13.18 -2.94
C MET A 1 -1.70 13.24 -3.99
N GLY A 2 -0.63 14.05 -3.84
CA GLY A 2 0.48 14.05 -4.80
C GLY A 2 1.47 12.90 -4.54
N SER A 3 2.03 12.26 -5.58
CA SER A 3 2.87 11.06 -5.45
C SER A 3 4.05 11.22 -4.47
N HIS A 4 4.75 12.35 -4.50
CA HIS A 4 5.85 12.63 -3.56
C HIS A 4 5.39 12.68 -2.09
N TYR A 5 4.21 13.26 -1.83
CA TYR A 5 3.66 13.34 -0.49
C TYR A 5 3.12 11.98 0.00
N ALA A 6 2.55 11.18 -0.89
CA ALA A 6 2.15 9.80 -0.59
C ALA A 6 3.34 8.94 -0.15
N HIS A 7 4.47 9.02 -0.86
CA HIS A 7 5.70 8.31 -0.50
C HIS A 7 6.27 8.69 0.87
N GLN A 8 6.25 9.99 1.20
CA GLN A 8 6.71 10.48 2.51
C GLN A 8 5.81 9.97 3.64
N LEU A 9 4.49 10.00 3.46
CA LEU A 9 3.54 9.48 4.45
C LEU A 9 3.71 7.97 4.64
N TYR A 10 3.81 7.22 3.54
CA TYR A 10 4.03 5.78 3.59
C TYR A 10 5.29 5.45 4.39
N THR A 11 6.43 6.04 4.00
CA THR A 11 7.73 5.82 4.64
C THR A 11 7.66 6.12 6.13
N LYS A 12 7.07 7.26 6.51
CA LYS A 12 6.93 7.66 7.90
C LYS A 12 6.11 6.65 8.70
N PHE A 13 4.89 6.33 8.25
CA PHE A 13 4.01 5.44 9.00
C PHE A 13 4.52 4.01 9.07
N ASN A 14 5.19 3.54 8.02
CA ASN A 14 5.79 2.22 8.03
C ASN A 14 6.97 2.15 9.02
N ASN A 15 7.83 3.19 9.05
CA ASN A 15 8.93 3.30 10.02
C ASN A 15 8.44 3.45 11.47
N ASP A 16 7.27 4.07 11.67
CA ASP A 16 6.60 4.16 12.98
C ASP A 16 5.97 2.82 13.42
N GLY A 17 6.11 1.75 12.62
CA GLY A 17 5.55 0.42 12.92
C GLY A 17 4.02 0.36 12.79
N ARG A 18 3.40 1.32 12.10
CA ARG A 18 1.94 1.37 11.89
C ARG A 18 1.48 0.55 10.69
N GLY A 19 2.43 0.03 9.90
CA GLY A 19 2.16 -0.83 8.77
C GLY A 19 1.80 -2.24 9.18
N PHE A 20 1.03 -2.91 8.34
CA PHE A 20 0.74 -4.34 8.46
C PHE A 20 0.84 -5.01 7.11
N ALA A 21 1.32 -6.25 7.10
CA ALA A 21 1.40 -7.05 5.89
C ALA A 21 0.00 -7.40 5.36
N ILE A 22 -0.15 -7.40 4.04
CA ILE A 22 -1.37 -7.82 3.35
C ILE A 22 -1.04 -8.81 2.22
N GLY A 23 -1.97 -9.72 1.94
CA GLY A 23 -1.79 -10.75 0.92
C GLY A 23 -0.82 -11.87 1.32
N GLU A 24 -0.50 -12.70 0.34
CA GLU A 24 0.34 -13.89 0.47
C GLU A 24 1.74 -13.68 -0.12
N GLU A 25 2.67 -14.56 0.24
CA GLU A 25 4.03 -14.54 -0.30
C GLU A 25 4.03 -14.62 -1.83
N GLY A 26 4.83 -13.77 -2.47
CA GLY A 26 4.98 -13.75 -3.92
C GLY A 26 3.88 -13.04 -4.70
N GLN A 27 2.78 -12.63 -4.05
CA GLN A 27 1.76 -11.81 -4.69
C GLN A 27 2.29 -10.41 -5.02
N THR A 28 1.85 -9.90 -6.16
CA THR A 28 2.03 -8.48 -6.50
C THR A 28 1.14 -7.59 -5.61
N LEU A 29 1.46 -6.31 -5.51
CA LEU A 29 0.66 -5.34 -4.74
C LEU A 29 -0.81 -5.33 -5.15
N LEU A 30 -1.09 -5.43 -6.45
CA LEU A 30 -2.47 -5.40 -6.96
C LEU A 30 -3.23 -6.69 -6.62
N GLU A 31 -2.55 -7.84 -6.65
CA GLU A 31 -3.13 -9.12 -6.25
C GLU A 31 -3.44 -9.13 -4.75
N ALA A 32 -2.48 -8.72 -3.91
CA ALA A 32 -2.66 -8.63 -2.46
C ALA A 32 -3.81 -7.68 -2.08
N LEU A 33 -3.87 -6.50 -2.71
CA LEU A 33 -4.94 -5.52 -2.54
C LEU A 33 -6.31 -6.12 -2.85
N ARG A 34 -6.45 -6.81 -4.00
CA ARG A 34 -7.71 -7.44 -4.42
C ARG A 34 -8.11 -8.61 -3.53
N ALA A 35 -7.16 -9.47 -3.17
CA ALA A 35 -7.40 -10.62 -2.29
C ALA A 35 -7.95 -10.19 -0.93
N GLU A 36 -7.48 -9.05 -0.42
CA GLU A 36 -7.90 -8.49 0.86
C GLU A 36 -9.14 -7.58 0.78
N GLY A 37 -9.75 -7.43 -0.40
CA GLY A 37 -10.95 -6.63 -0.59
C GLY A 37 -10.73 -5.13 -0.47
N TYR A 38 -9.53 -4.64 -0.81
CA TYR A 38 -9.29 -3.22 -1.03
C TYR A 38 -9.75 -2.82 -2.44
N GLU A 39 -10.10 -1.55 -2.60
CA GLU A 39 -10.39 -0.93 -3.89
C GLU A 39 -9.26 0.02 -4.27
N LEU A 40 -8.67 -0.16 -5.45
CA LEU A 40 -7.59 0.71 -5.93
C LEU A 40 -8.16 2.10 -6.26
N VAL A 41 -7.59 3.15 -5.66
CA VAL A 41 -7.94 4.55 -5.90
C VAL A 41 -6.94 5.20 -6.85
N ALA A 42 -5.64 5.02 -6.60
CA ALA A 42 -4.59 5.60 -7.43
C ALA A 42 -3.32 4.74 -7.42
N ASN A 43 -2.57 4.80 -8.51
CA ASN A 43 -1.20 4.28 -8.57
C ASN A 43 -0.24 5.47 -8.58
N HIS A 44 0.60 5.58 -7.54
CA HIS A 44 1.53 6.69 -7.36
C HIS A 44 2.89 6.46 -8.03
N GLY A 45 3.08 5.31 -8.70
CA GLY A 45 4.37 4.89 -9.23
C GLY A 45 5.27 4.27 -8.17
N ASP A 46 6.44 3.79 -8.59
CA ASP A 46 7.52 3.28 -7.71
C ASP A 46 7.09 2.23 -6.68
N GLY A 47 6.09 1.41 -7.04
CA GLY A 47 5.57 0.37 -6.16
C GLY A 47 4.71 0.91 -5.01
N LEU A 48 4.08 2.08 -5.17
CA LEU A 48 3.14 2.63 -4.21
C LEU A 48 1.73 2.77 -4.80
N LEU A 49 0.76 2.15 -4.14
CA LEU A 49 -0.66 2.23 -4.47
C LEU A 49 -1.42 2.96 -3.36
N GLU A 50 -2.49 3.65 -3.73
CA GLU A 50 -3.49 4.19 -2.80
C GLU A 50 -4.78 3.40 -2.98
N ALA A 51 -5.35 2.94 -1.88
CA ALA A 51 -6.53 2.08 -1.90
C ALA A 51 -7.49 2.42 -0.78
N THR A 52 -8.75 2.04 -0.92
CA THR A 52 -9.79 2.19 0.10
C THR A 52 -10.30 0.84 0.57
N ARG A 53 -10.57 0.72 1.87
CA ARG A 53 -11.26 -0.42 2.49
C ARG A 53 -12.03 0.10 3.70
N ASN A 54 -13.30 -0.31 3.85
CA ASN A 54 -14.13 0.08 4.99
C ASN A 54 -14.18 1.60 5.26
N ASN A 55 -14.34 2.42 4.21
CA ASN A 55 -14.32 3.90 4.28
C ASN A 55 -13.03 4.52 4.84
N ALA A 56 -11.92 3.80 4.83
CA ALA A 56 -10.59 4.32 5.17
C ALA A 56 -9.65 4.22 3.96
N THR A 57 -8.75 5.19 3.85
CA THR A 57 -7.70 5.23 2.83
C THR A 57 -6.42 4.60 3.37
N TYR A 58 -5.76 3.84 2.51
CA TYR A 58 -4.53 3.13 2.78
C TYR A 58 -3.52 3.40 1.68
N LEU A 59 -2.26 3.48 2.07
CA LEU A 59 -1.13 3.43 1.15
C LEU A 59 -0.52 2.03 1.24
N ILE A 60 -0.33 1.42 0.08
CA ILE A 60 0.12 0.03 -0.06
C ILE A 60 1.43 0.06 -0.84
N GLY A 61 2.52 -0.33 -0.17
CA GLY A 61 3.84 -0.46 -0.77
C GLY A 61 4.33 -1.90 -0.71
N GLY A 62 5.50 -2.16 -1.28
CA GLY A 62 6.15 -3.47 -1.20
C GLY A 62 7.65 -3.37 -1.41
N ASP A 63 8.26 -4.53 -1.66
CA ASP A 63 9.66 -4.61 -2.04
C ASP A 63 9.92 -4.01 -3.44
N ALA A 64 11.20 -3.93 -3.84
CA ALA A 64 11.61 -3.39 -5.13
C ALA A 64 11.03 -4.14 -6.35
N MET A 65 10.45 -5.33 -6.15
CA MET A 65 9.78 -6.12 -7.18
C MET A 65 8.26 -5.97 -7.13
N GLY A 66 7.72 -5.10 -6.27
CA GLY A 66 6.28 -4.89 -6.10
C GLY A 66 5.57 -6.07 -5.44
N ARG A 67 6.27 -6.80 -4.57
CA ARG A 67 5.73 -7.94 -3.80
C ARG A 67 5.82 -7.67 -2.31
N ASN A 68 5.34 -8.62 -1.49
CA ASN A 68 5.38 -8.52 -0.02
C ASN A 68 4.68 -7.23 0.43
N ALA A 69 3.38 -7.14 0.17
CA ALA A 69 2.65 -5.90 0.30
C ALA A 69 2.46 -5.50 1.78
N TRP A 70 2.70 -4.22 2.08
CA TRP A 70 2.44 -3.61 3.39
C TRP A 70 1.47 -2.45 3.23
N ALA A 71 0.42 -2.45 4.04
CA ALA A 71 -0.58 -1.39 4.08
C ALA A 71 -0.35 -0.49 5.30
N VAL A 72 -0.43 0.82 5.10
CA VAL A 72 -0.51 1.82 6.18
C VAL A 72 -1.78 2.64 6.00
N ARG A 73 -2.45 2.96 7.09
CA ARG A 73 -3.62 3.86 7.05
C ARG A 73 -3.15 5.31 6.86
N ALA A 74 -3.66 5.96 5.80
CA ALA A 74 -3.35 7.34 5.45
C ALA A 74 -4.20 8.35 6.24
#